data_AF-L5KJR9-F1
#
_entry.id   AF-L5KJR9-F1
#
_cell.length_a   1.000
_cell.length_b   1.000
_cell.length_c   1.000
_cell.angle_alpha   90.00
_cell.angle_beta   90.00
_cell.angle_gamma   90.00
#
_symmetry.space_group_name_H-M   'P 1'
#
loop_
_entity.id
_entity.type
_entity.pdbx_description
1 polymer ?
#
loop_
_entity_poly.entity_id
_entity_poly.type
_entity_poly.pdbx_seq_one_letter_code
_entity_poly.pdbx_strand_id
1 'polypeptide(L)'
;MMMRRGLTTPCKDRNTFIHSTINKIKAVCEDKNGTPYNGAFRKSKSPFQVTICRHAGGSPWPPCYYKATAGSRDIVIACENGLPVHFDESFYRQ
;
A
#
# COMPACT_ATOMS: atom_id res chain seq x y z
N MET A 1 -13.54 -5.31 0.34
CA MET A 1 -12.42 -4.61 -0.31
C MET A 1 -11.62 -5.53 -1.23
N MET A 2 -11.00 -6.60 -0.73
CA MET A 2 -10.14 -7.50 -1.53
C MET A 2 -10.84 -8.10 -2.77
N MET A 3 -11.99 -8.75 -2.58
CA MET A 3 -12.76 -9.39 -3.67
C MET A 3 -13.20 -8.38 -4.75
N ARG A 4 -13.72 -7.22 -4.33
CA ARG A 4 -14.16 -6.14 -5.25
C ARG A 4 -13.03 -5.57 -6.12
N ARG A 5 -11.77 -5.82 -5.75
CA ARG A 5 -10.57 -5.37 -6.48
C ARG A 5 -9.86 -6.51 -7.21
N GLY A 6 -10.46 -7.71 -7.26
CA GLY A 6 -9.89 -8.88 -7.95
C GLY A 6 -8.65 -9.47 -7.26
N LEU A 7 -8.46 -9.22 -5.95
CA LEU A 7 -7.24 -9.63 -5.22
C LEU A 7 -7.37 -10.99 -4.51
N THR A 8 -8.29 -11.85 -4.97
CA THR A 8 -8.67 -13.09 -4.28
C THR A 8 -8.49 -14.35 -5.13
N THR A 9 -7.98 -14.26 -6.35
CA THR A 9 -7.77 -15.44 -7.21
C THR A 9 -6.45 -15.32 -7.99
N PRO A 10 -5.32 -15.76 -7.40
CA PRO A 10 -5.18 -16.33 -6.05
C PRO A 10 -5.31 -15.27 -4.94
N CYS A 11 -5.49 -15.71 -3.69
CA CYS A 11 -5.54 -14.86 -2.52
C CYS A 11 -4.21 -14.08 -2.39
N LYS A 12 -4.27 -12.76 -2.53
CA LYS A 12 -3.09 -11.91 -2.33
C LYS A 12 -2.68 -11.97 -0.86
N ASP A 13 -1.43 -12.36 -0.59
CA ASP A 13 -0.89 -12.58 0.77
C ASP A 13 -1.03 -11.34 1.67
N ARG A 14 -0.63 -10.18 1.18
CA ARG A 14 -0.82 -8.91 1.87
C ARG A 14 -1.21 -7.81 0.90
N ASN A 15 -2.12 -6.94 1.33
CA ASN A 15 -2.46 -5.73 0.60
C ASN A 15 -2.77 -4.59 1.55
N THR A 16 -2.22 -3.41 1.26
CA THR A 16 -2.50 -2.19 2.01
C THR A 16 -3.41 -1.25 1.23
N PHE A 17 -4.45 -0.75 1.88
CA PHE A 17 -5.30 0.34 1.37
C PHE A 17 -4.92 1.64 2.05
N ILE A 18 -4.70 2.69 1.27
CA ILE A 18 -4.44 4.05 1.75
C ILE A 18 -5.76 4.83 1.74
N HIS A 19 -6.09 5.46 2.86
CA HIS A 19 -7.27 6.30 3.02
C HIS A 19 -6.85 7.77 2.95
N SER A 20 -6.90 8.35 1.77
CA SER A 20 -6.58 9.75 1.54
C SER A 20 -7.13 10.21 0.20
N THR A 21 -7.04 11.51 -0.07
CA THR A 21 -7.36 12.04 -1.39
C THR A 21 -6.26 11.70 -2.38
N ILE A 22 -6.62 11.51 -3.65
CA ILE A 22 -5.66 11.20 -4.72
C ILE A 22 -4.55 12.25 -4.78
N ASN A 23 -4.87 13.54 -4.62
CA ASN A 23 -3.88 14.62 -4.65
C ASN A 23 -2.85 14.51 -3.52
N LYS A 24 -3.24 14.07 -2.33
CA LYS A 24 -2.30 13.86 -1.21
C LYS A 24 -1.35 12.70 -1.48
N ILE A 25 -1.84 11.64 -2.14
CA ILE A 25 -1.00 10.49 -2.52
C ILE A 25 -0.04 10.90 -3.64
N LYS A 26 -0.53 11.59 -4.69
CA LYS A 26 0.31 12.10 -5.79
C LYS A 26 1.42 13.04 -5.30
N ALA A 27 1.16 13.86 -4.29
CA ALA A 27 2.16 14.75 -3.72
C ALA A 27 3.39 14.02 -3.12
N VAL A 28 3.32 12.71 -2.87
CA VAL A 28 4.48 11.89 -2.47
C VAL A 28 5.45 11.67 -3.63
N CYS A 29 4.98 11.76 -4.88
CA CYS A 29 5.84 11.75 -6.06
C CYS A 29 6.62 13.05 -6.27
N GLU A 30 6.27 14.10 -5.54
CA GLU A 30 6.92 15.40 -5.57
C GLU A 30 7.72 15.64 -4.28
N ASP A 31 8.56 16.67 -4.24
CA ASP A 31 9.27 17.06 -3.01
C ASP A 31 8.35 17.70 -1.96
N LYS A 32 7.12 18.04 -2.33
CA LYS A 32 6.11 18.57 -1.42
C LYS A 32 5.81 17.60 -0.27
N ASN A 33 5.63 16.31 -0.57
CA ASN A 33 5.30 15.29 0.44
C ASN A 33 6.08 13.99 0.30
N GLY A 34 7.08 13.93 -0.58
CA GLY A 34 7.99 12.78 -0.72
C GLY A 34 9.44 13.14 -0.45
N THR A 35 10.20 12.17 0.04
CA THR A 35 11.68 12.19 0.00
C THR A 35 12.18 10.98 -0.77
N PRO A 36 13.30 11.09 -1.51
CA PRO A 36 13.94 9.92 -2.12
C PRO A 36 14.16 8.80 -1.10
N TYR A 37 13.88 7.57 -1.50
CA TYR A 37 14.02 6.39 -0.64
C TYR A 37 14.46 5.21 -1.52
N ASN A 38 15.61 4.61 -1.26
CA ASN A 38 16.09 3.38 -1.91
C ASN A 38 15.78 3.26 -3.42
N GLY A 39 16.65 3.80 -4.28
CA GLY A 39 16.49 3.69 -5.73
C GLY A 39 15.31 4.51 -6.25
N ALA A 40 14.36 3.84 -6.94
CA ALA A 40 13.22 4.49 -7.59
C ALA A 40 12.04 4.81 -6.65
N PHE A 41 12.16 4.50 -5.35
CA PHE A 41 11.11 4.73 -4.39
C PHE A 41 11.18 6.13 -3.75
N ARG A 42 10.04 6.55 -3.20
CA ARG A 42 9.88 7.77 -2.42
C ARG A 42 9.10 7.44 -1.15
N LYS A 43 9.59 7.94 -0.02
CA LYS A 43 8.93 7.82 1.28
C LYS A 43 8.10 9.08 1.54
N SER A 44 6.89 8.94 2.07
CA SER A 44 6.09 10.09 2.45
C SER A 44 6.68 10.86 3.64
N LYS A 45 6.56 12.19 3.61
CA LYS A 45 6.93 13.08 4.73
C LYS A 45 5.88 13.12 5.83
N SER A 46 4.63 12.86 5.48
CA SER A 46 3.50 12.78 6.41
C SER A 46 2.90 11.38 6.42
N PRO A 47 2.34 10.94 7.56
CA PRO A 47 1.70 9.64 7.67
C PRO A 47 0.33 9.64 7.00
N PHE A 48 -0.10 8.46 6.58
CA PHE A 48 -1.40 8.20 6.00
C PHE A 48 -2.19 7.22 6.87
N GLN A 49 -3.50 7.41 6.91
CA GLN A 49 -4.40 6.36 7.42
C GLN A 49 -4.38 5.19 6.44
N VAL A 50 -4.07 4.00 6.94
CA VAL A 50 -3.96 2.79 6.14
C VAL A 50 -4.75 1.64 6.77
N THR A 51 -5.14 0.68 5.94
CA THR A 51 -5.62 -0.64 6.39
C THR A 51 -4.83 -1.72 5.69
N ILE A 52 -4.07 -2.48 6.47
CA ILE A 52 -3.29 -3.62 5.99
C ILE A 52 -4.16 -4.87 6.13
N CYS A 53 -4.40 -5.56 5.03
CA CYS A 53 -5.07 -6.86 4.99
C CYS A 53 -4.01 -7.95 4.83
N ARG A 54 -3.86 -8.82 5.84
CA ARG A 54 -2.99 -10.01 5.80
C ARG A 54 -3.82 -11.26 5.64
N HIS A 55 -3.49 -12.09 4.66
CA HIS A 55 -4.18 -13.35 4.43
C HIS A 55 -3.97 -14.26 5.64
N ALA A 56 -5.04 -14.87 6.12
CA ALA A 56 -5.06 -15.64 7.37
C ALA A 56 -5.12 -17.16 7.15
N GLY A 57 -5.38 -17.61 5.92
CA GLY A 57 -5.44 -19.03 5.56
C GLY A 57 -4.13 -19.55 4.97
N GLY A 58 -3.94 -20.88 4.99
CA GLY A 58 -2.85 -21.54 4.29
C GLY A 58 -3.13 -21.78 2.80
N SER A 59 -4.40 -21.79 2.39
CA SER A 59 -4.79 -22.00 0.99
C SER A 59 -4.63 -20.71 0.17
N PRO A 60 -3.93 -20.72 -0.98
CA PRO A 60 -3.91 -19.58 -1.89
C PRO A 60 -5.22 -19.42 -2.69
N TRP A 61 -6.21 -20.30 -2.49
CA TRP A 61 -7.47 -20.31 -3.22
C TRP A 61 -8.66 -19.87 -2.35
N PRO A 62 -9.70 -19.27 -2.96
CA PRO A 62 -10.92 -18.87 -2.25
C PRO A 62 -11.57 -20.00 -1.42
N PRO A 63 -12.29 -19.66 -0.33
CA PRO A 63 -12.53 -18.31 0.19
C PRO A 63 -11.30 -17.72 0.91
N CYS A 64 -10.94 -16.47 0.56
CA CYS A 64 -9.79 -15.79 1.16
C CYS A 64 -10.19 -15.05 2.44
N TYR A 65 -9.64 -15.47 3.57
CA TYR A 65 -9.85 -14.79 4.86
C TYR A 65 -8.69 -13.83 5.17
N TYR A 66 -9.03 -12.65 5.68
CA TYR A 66 -8.04 -11.59 5.94
C TYR A 66 -8.16 -11.07 7.36
N LYS A 67 -7.01 -10.89 8.03
CA LYS A 67 -6.88 -10.08 9.25
C LYS A 67 -6.56 -8.64 8.85
N ALA A 68 -7.39 -7.70 9.30
CA ALA A 68 -7.20 -6.28 9.05
C ALA A 68 -6.46 -5.61 10.21
N THR A 69 -5.50 -4.76 9.90
CA THR A 69 -4.81 -3.88 10.86
C THR A 69 -4.87 -2.46 10.34
N ALA A 70 -5.58 -1.59 11.05
CA ALA A 70 -5.64 -0.16 10.74
C ALA A 70 -4.51 0.59 11.46
N GLY A 71 -4.11 1.73 10.92
CA GLY A 71 -3.16 2.62 11.60
C GLY A 71 -2.77 3.84 10.78
N SER A 72 -2.02 4.74 11.43
CA SER A 72 -1.41 5.91 10.79
C SER A 72 0.08 5.65 10.59
N ARG A 73 0.55 5.56 9.34
CA ARG A 73 1.94 5.22 9.03
C ARG A 73 2.41 5.94 7.76
N ASP A 74 3.72 6.19 7.66
CA ASP A 74 4.34 6.63 6.41
C ASP A 74 4.17 5.55 5.34
N ILE A 75 4.14 5.96 4.07
CA ILE A 75 4.06 5.06 2.91
C ILE A 75 5.34 5.17 2.09
N VAL A 76 5.67 4.10 1.38
CA VAL A 76 6.76 4.06 0.40
C VAL A 76 6.15 3.65 -0.94
N ILE A 77 6.37 4.47 -1.98
CA ILE A 77 5.83 4.27 -3.31
C ILE A 77 6.88 4.51 -4.39
N ALA A 78 6.77 3.84 -5.53
CA ALA A 78 7.49 4.23 -6.73
C ALA A 78 6.61 5.14 -7.59
N CYS A 79 7.24 6.06 -8.31
CA CYS A 79 6.57 7.06 -9.11
C CYS A 79 7.07 7.06 -10.54
N GLU A 80 6.15 7.25 -11.49
CA GLU A 80 6.43 7.40 -12.91
C GLU A 80 5.62 8.58 -13.44
N ASN A 81 6.26 9.53 -14.15
CA ASN A 81 5.61 10.75 -14.66
C ASN A 81 4.78 11.51 -13.60
N GLY A 82 5.27 11.55 -12.35
CA GLY A 82 4.59 12.21 -11.22
C GLY A 82 3.40 11.44 -10.63
N LEU A 83 3.18 10.19 -11.05
CA LEU A 83 2.07 9.36 -10.59
C LEU A 83 2.57 8.13 -9.80
N PRO A 84 1.88 7.74 -8.72
CA PRO A 84 2.20 6.54 -7.96
C PRO A 84 1.87 5.29 -8.79
N VAL A 85 2.87 4.44 -9.06
CA VAL A 85 2.70 3.20 -9.86
C VAL A 85 2.93 1.92 -9.06
N HIS A 86 3.64 2.01 -7.94
CA HIS A 86 3.92 0.84 -7.10
C HIS A 86 3.92 1.23 -5.62
N PHE A 87 3.42 0.34 -4.76
CA PHE A 87 3.44 0.49 -3.31
C PHE A 87 4.37 -0.57 -2.71
N ASP A 88 5.36 -0.13 -1.92
CA ASP A 88 6.30 -1.03 -1.28
C ASP A 88 5.68 -1.65 -0.02
N GLU A 89 5.11 -2.84 -0.19
CA GLU A 89 4.60 -3.64 0.91
C GLU A 89 5.72 -4.02 1.90
N SER A 90 6.96 -4.24 1.45
CA SER A 90 8.06 -4.74 2.30
C SER A 90 8.39 -3.78 3.44
N PHE A 91 8.14 -2.48 3.26
CA PHE A 91 8.27 -1.45 4.29
C PHE A 91 7.48 -1.75 5.59
N TYR A 92 6.40 -2.55 5.50
CA TYR A 92 5.61 -2.98 6.65
C TYR A 92 5.85 -4.43 7.09
N ARG A 93 6.83 -5.14 6.51
CA ARG A 93 7.31 -6.44 7.04
C ARG A 93 8.31 -6.13 8.16
N GLN A 94 7.77 -6.04 9.37
CA GLN A 94 8.51 -6.28 10.62
C GLN A 94 7.98 -7.58 11.19
#